data_AF-A0A7X6ARA4-F1
#
_entry.id   AF-A0A7X6ARA4-F1
#
_cell.length_a   1.000
_cell.length_b   1.000
_cell.length_c   1.000
_cell.angle_alpha   90.00
_cell.angle_beta   90.00
_cell.angle_gamma   90.00
#
_symmetry.space_group_name_H-M   'P 1'
#
loop_
_entity.id
_entity.type
_entity.pdbx_description
1 polymer ?
#
loop_
_entity_poly.entity_id
_entity_poly.type
_entity_poly.pdbx_seq_one_letter_code
_entity_poly.pdbx_strand_id
1 'polypeptide(L)'
;VLTYVLVEIVRSAGPEFDRVVVVNGHGGNAYALRAASRVCEAEGRRLEVWSIRLPGADAHAGRTETSLMLAVAPETVRLDRAEAGATEPLGELLPKMMEVGVKEVSANGVLGDPAGADEVEGRRLLSALIDDAVAQVTGRSATP
;
A
#
# COMPACT_ATOMS: atom_id res chain seq x y z
N VAL A 1 -3.30 0.76 -18.11
CA VAL A 1 -4.69 0.36 -17.76
C VAL A 1 -5.16 1.05 -16.49
N LEU A 2 -4.52 0.84 -15.33
CA LEU A 2 -4.98 1.41 -14.04
C LEU A 2 -5.22 2.92 -14.04
N THR A 3 -4.32 3.72 -14.64
CA THR A 3 -4.50 5.18 -14.77
C THR A 3 -5.87 5.54 -15.37
N TYR A 4 -6.24 4.90 -16.49
CA TYR A 4 -7.50 5.18 -17.17
C TYR A 4 -8.69 4.77 -16.32
N VAL A 5 -8.63 3.61 -15.66
CA VAL A 5 -9.70 3.14 -14.76
C VAL A 5 -9.95 4.15 -13.63
N LEU A 6 -8.89 4.65 -13.01
CA LEU A 6 -9.00 5.66 -11.95
C LEU A 6 -9.62 6.96 -12.46
N VAL A 7 -9.20 7.43 -13.64
CA VAL A 7 -9.77 8.64 -14.27
C VAL A 7 -11.26 8.45 -14.56
N GLU A 8 -11.66 7.30 -15.14
CA GLU A 8 -13.07 7.05 -15.45
C GLU A 8 -13.93 6.90 -14.19
N ILE A 9 -13.41 6.31 -13.11
CA ILE A 9 -14.10 6.29 -11.81
C ILE A 9 -14.37 7.72 -11.32
N VAL A 10 -13.37 8.60 -11.38
CA VAL A 10 -13.51 10.00 -10.92
C VAL A 10 -14.46 10.79 -11.82
N ARG A 11 -14.41 10.57 -13.14
CA ARG A 11 -15.35 11.18 -14.09
C ARG A 11 -16.78 10.73 -13.84
N SER A 12 -16.98 9.44 -13.57
CA SER A 12 -18.29 8.86 -13.29
C SER A 12 -18.85 9.31 -11.94
N ALA A 13 -18.01 9.45 -10.92
CA ALA A 13 -18.44 9.86 -9.58
C ALA A 13 -18.65 11.37 -9.43
N GLY A 14 -17.93 12.19 -10.21
CA GLY A 14 -17.92 13.65 -10.09
C GLY A 14 -19.27 14.37 -10.17
N PRO A 15 -20.32 13.85 -10.85
CA PRO A 15 -21.65 14.44 -10.79
C PRO A 15 -22.36 14.29 -9.44
N GLU A 16 -22.00 13.28 -8.64
CA GLU A 16 -22.68 12.92 -7.39
C GLU A 16 -21.85 13.23 -6.14
N PHE A 17 -20.51 13.23 -6.26
CA PHE A 17 -19.60 13.41 -5.15
C PHE A 17 -18.61 14.55 -5.40
N ASP A 18 -18.43 15.40 -4.39
CA ASP A 18 -17.48 16.51 -4.43
C ASP A 18 -16.02 16.05 -4.55
N ARG A 19 -15.73 14.80 -4.17
CA ARG A 19 -14.39 14.24 -4.09
C ARG A 19 -14.38 12.71 -4.09
N VAL A 20 -13.37 12.14 -4.73
CA VAL A 20 -13.04 10.70 -4.65
C VAL A 20 -11.73 10.53 -3.88
N VAL A 21 -11.71 9.63 -2.91
CA VAL A 21 -10.50 9.24 -2.16
C VAL A 21 -10.13 7.82 -2.52
N VAL A 22 -8.90 7.59 -2.97
CA VAL A 22 -8.35 6.26 -3.20
C VAL A 22 -7.49 5.85 -2.01
N VAL A 23 -7.84 4.72 -1.38
CA VAL A 23 -7.07 4.06 -0.32
C VAL A 23 -6.16 3.02 -0.97
N ASN A 24 -4.86 3.29 -1.02
CA ASN A 24 -3.89 2.47 -1.74
C ASN A 24 -3.01 1.65 -0.80
N GLY A 25 -3.08 0.32 -0.92
CA GLY A 25 -2.22 -0.61 -0.17
C GLY A 25 -1.02 -1.14 -0.96
N HIS A 26 -0.85 -0.78 -2.24
CA HIS A 26 0.17 -1.38 -3.09
C HIS A 26 1.10 -0.32 -3.72
N GLY A 27 2.41 -0.44 -3.45
CA GLY A 27 3.42 0.50 -3.95
C GLY A 27 3.51 0.59 -5.47
N GLY A 28 3.28 -0.53 -6.18
CA GLY A 28 3.31 -0.58 -7.65
C GLY A 28 2.27 0.33 -8.34
N ASN A 29 1.24 0.77 -7.62
CA ASN A 29 0.22 1.68 -8.16
C ASN A 29 0.70 3.14 -8.24
N ALA A 30 1.85 3.50 -7.65
CA ALA A 30 2.28 4.89 -7.47
C ALA A 30 2.36 5.69 -8.78
N TYR A 31 2.86 5.09 -9.87
CA TYR A 31 2.92 5.79 -11.16
C TYR A 31 1.52 6.06 -11.72
N ALA A 32 0.63 5.06 -11.67
CA ALA A 32 -0.72 5.18 -12.18
C ALA A 32 -1.55 6.20 -11.39
N LEU A 33 -1.42 6.19 -10.05
CA LEU A 33 -2.08 7.16 -9.17
C LEU A 33 -1.61 8.58 -9.43
N ARG A 34 -0.30 8.80 -9.60
CA ARG A 34 0.25 10.12 -9.99
C ARG A 34 -0.26 10.59 -11.35
N ALA A 35 -0.29 9.70 -12.34
CA ALA A 35 -0.79 10.02 -13.66
C ALA A 35 -2.30 10.35 -13.64
N ALA A 36 -3.10 9.58 -12.91
CA ALA A 36 -4.54 9.82 -12.77
C ALA A 36 -4.82 11.14 -12.03
N SER A 37 -4.05 11.44 -10.98
CA SER A 37 -4.16 12.70 -10.24
C SER A 37 -3.93 13.91 -11.14
N ARG A 38 -2.90 13.88 -12.00
CA ARG A 38 -2.63 14.96 -12.96
C ARG A 38 -3.76 15.18 -13.96
N VAL A 39 -4.36 14.09 -14.47
CA VAL A 39 -5.49 14.18 -15.40
C VAL A 39 -6.72 14.75 -14.69
N CYS A 40 -7.05 14.26 -13.50
CA CYS A 40 -8.17 14.76 -12.72
C CYS A 40 -8.00 16.24 -12.36
N GLU A 41 -6.79 16.65 -11.94
CA GLU A 41 -6.46 18.04 -11.66
C GLU A 41 -6.63 18.94 -12.89
N ALA A 42 -6.14 18.50 -14.06
CA ALA A 42 -6.31 19.23 -15.31
C ALA A 42 -7.79 19.36 -15.74
N GLU A 43 -8.65 18.43 -15.32
CA GLU A 43 -10.10 18.46 -15.54
C GLU A 43 -10.88 19.21 -14.44
N GLY A 44 -10.20 19.76 -13.44
CA GLY A 44 -10.85 20.41 -12.30
C GLY A 44 -11.61 19.43 -11.37
N ARG A 45 -11.23 18.15 -11.38
CA ARG A 45 -11.84 17.09 -10.57
C ARG A 45 -10.99 16.79 -9.34
N ARG A 46 -11.65 16.57 -8.19
CA ARG A 46 -10.98 16.29 -6.92
C ARG A 46 -10.75 14.79 -6.73
N LEU A 47 -9.52 14.36 -6.99
CA LEU A 47 -8.99 13.04 -6.62
C LEU A 47 -7.98 13.20 -5.48
N GLU A 48 -8.23 12.55 -4.35
CA GLU A 48 -7.29 12.40 -3.26
C GLU A 48 -6.77 10.97 -3.18
N VAL A 49 -5.52 10.81 -2.77
CA VAL A 49 -4.89 9.49 -2.60
C VAL A 49 -4.31 9.41 -1.20
N TRP A 50 -4.77 8.42 -0.43
CA TRP A 50 -4.10 7.98 0.78
C TRP A 50 -3.38 6.67 0.47
N SER A 51 -2.13 6.52 0.92
CA SER A 51 -1.38 5.27 0.76
C SER A 51 -0.83 4.82 2.09
N ILE A 52 -0.84 3.50 2.31
CA ILE A 52 -0.19 2.89 3.47
C ILE A 52 1.29 3.30 3.49
N ARG A 53 1.75 3.82 4.63
CA ARG A 53 3.15 4.19 4.88
C ARG A 53 3.54 3.69 6.27
N LEU A 54 4.44 2.72 6.31
CA LEU A 54 4.97 2.17 7.55
C LEU A 54 6.49 2.38 7.57
N PRO A 55 7.00 3.38 8.31
CA PRO A 55 8.43 3.62 8.41
C PRO A 55 9.17 2.38 8.94
N GLY A 56 10.26 1.99 8.27
CA GLY A 56 11.05 0.83 8.66
C GLY A 56 10.41 -0.53 8.35
N ALA A 57 9.30 -0.56 7.60
CA ALA A 57 8.73 -1.81 7.11
C ALA A 57 9.58 -2.45 6.02
N ASP A 58 9.51 -3.77 5.95
CA ASP A 58 9.99 -4.55 4.81
C ASP A 58 9.29 -4.15 3.50
N ALA A 59 9.86 -4.56 2.37
CA ALA A 59 9.35 -4.20 1.06
C ALA A 59 8.05 -4.92 0.66
N HIS A 60 7.91 -6.21 1.01
CA HIS A 60 6.71 -7.00 0.71
C HIS A 60 6.65 -8.32 1.49
N ALA A 61 5.47 -8.70 1.97
CA ALA A 61 5.15 -9.95 2.65
C ALA A 61 6.04 -10.26 3.88
N GLY A 62 6.74 -9.24 4.39
CA GLY A 62 7.54 -9.33 5.60
C GLY A 62 6.68 -9.25 6.85
N ARG A 63 7.30 -8.85 7.96
CA ARG A 63 6.68 -8.88 9.28
C ARG A 63 5.43 -8.00 9.35
N THR A 64 5.51 -6.78 8.82
CA THR A 64 4.44 -5.78 8.94
C THR A 64 3.17 -6.16 8.17
N GLU A 65 3.27 -6.55 6.89
CA GLU A 65 2.13 -7.00 6.08
C GLU A 65 1.54 -8.30 6.65
N THR A 66 2.38 -9.22 7.12
CA THR A 66 1.93 -10.48 7.74
C THR A 66 1.20 -10.20 9.06
N SER A 67 1.73 -9.33 9.93
CA SER A 67 1.07 -8.90 11.17
C SER A 67 -0.28 -8.25 10.88
N LEU A 68 -0.36 -7.35 9.89
CA LEU A 68 -1.64 -6.75 9.45
C LEU A 68 -2.65 -7.81 9.00
N MET A 69 -2.24 -8.78 8.19
CA MET A 69 -3.11 -9.86 7.73
C MET A 69 -3.57 -10.76 8.88
N LEU A 70 -2.72 -11.02 9.87
CA LEU A 70 -3.12 -11.75 11.09
C LEU A 70 -4.22 -11.01 11.86
N ALA A 71 -4.20 -9.68 11.88
CA ALA A 71 -5.24 -8.88 12.53
C ALA A 71 -6.55 -8.77 11.73
N VAL A 72 -6.49 -8.84 10.39
CA VAL A 72 -7.64 -8.61 9.51
C VAL A 72 -8.33 -9.91 9.08
N ALA A 73 -7.55 -10.91 8.69
CA ALA A 73 -8.02 -12.18 8.13
C ALA A 73 -7.04 -13.31 8.49
N PRO A 74 -6.90 -13.66 9.79
CA PRO A 74 -5.89 -14.61 10.26
C PRO A 74 -5.96 -15.97 9.58
N GLU A 75 -7.15 -16.42 9.18
CA GLU A 75 -7.37 -17.68 8.47
C GLU A 75 -6.73 -17.74 7.08
N THR A 76 -6.34 -16.59 6.53
CA THR A 76 -5.64 -16.48 5.24
C THR A 76 -4.13 -16.57 5.39
N VAL A 77 -3.60 -16.53 6.61
CA VAL A 77 -2.17 -16.55 6.89
C VAL A 77 -1.72 -17.94 7.32
N ARG A 78 -0.71 -18.48 6.62
CA ARG A 78 -0.09 -19.77 6.96
C ARG A 78 1.29 -19.57 7.56
N LEU A 79 1.32 -19.25 8.85
CA LEU A 79 2.56 -19.01 9.61
C LEU A 79 3.48 -20.24 9.65
N ASP A 80 2.93 -21.45 9.53
CA ASP A 80 3.71 -22.69 9.40
C ASP A 80 4.57 -22.75 8.13
N ARG A 81 4.32 -21.86 7.17
CA ARG A 81 5.06 -21.73 5.91
C ARG A 81 5.81 -20.40 5.78
N ALA A 82 5.92 -19.64 6.87
CA ALA A 82 6.64 -18.38 6.88
C ALA A 82 8.13 -18.64 6.62
N GLU A 83 8.68 -18.00 5.60
CA GLU A 83 10.08 -18.10 5.21
C GLU A 83 10.56 -16.70 4.79
N ALA A 84 11.76 -16.33 5.23
CA ALA A 84 12.40 -15.09 4.80
C ALA A 84 12.66 -15.12 3.28
N GLY A 85 12.55 -13.98 2.63
CA GLY A 85 12.94 -13.80 1.23
C GLY A 85 14.15 -12.89 1.11
N ALA A 86 14.08 -11.92 0.19
CA ALA A 86 15.12 -10.90 0.04
C ALA A 86 14.92 -9.78 1.07
N THR A 87 15.90 -9.54 1.94
CA THR A 87 15.79 -8.61 3.08
C THR A 87 16.57 -7.31 2.87
N GLU A 88 17.18 -7.10 1.70
CA GLU A 88 17.88 -5.87 1.38
C GLU A 88 16.90 -4.68 1.31
N PRO A 89 17.38 -3.44 1.54
CA PRO A 89 16.52 -2.26 1.47
C PRO A 89 15.80 -2.15 0.11
N LEU A 90 14.56 -1.66 0.11
CA LEU A 90 13.77 -1.47 -1.12
C LEU A 90 14.52 -0.65 -2.18
N GLY A 91 15.34 0.32 -1.78
CA GLY A 91 16.16 1.11 -2.70
C GLY A 91 17.18 0.29 -3.51
N GLU A 92 17.62 -0.85 -2.97
CA GLU A 92 18.53 -1.79 -3.63
C GLU A 92 17.78 -2.88 -4.40
N LEU A 93 16.64 -3.32 -3.87
CA LEU A 93 15.80 -4.34 -4.50
C LEU A 93 15.07 -3.80 -5.73
N LEU A 94 14.56 -2.56 -5.68
CA LEU A 94 13.69 -2.01 -6.70
C LEU A 94 14.34 -1.95 -8.10
N PRO A 95 15.58 -1.47 -8.27
CA PRO A 95 16.25 -1.50 -9.58
C PRO A 95 16.38 -2.93 -10.14
N LYS A 96 16.77 -3.90 -9.29
CA LYS A 96 16.89 -5.30 -9.69
C LYS A 96 15.54 -5.88 -10.09
N MET A 97 14.49 -5.65 -9.30
CA MET A 97 13.14 -6.11 -9.61
C MET A 97 12.61 -5.54 -10.94
N MET A 98 12.96 -4.29 -11.26
CA MET A 98 12.58 -3.69 -12.54
C MET A 98 13.33 -4.29 -13.73
N GLU A 99 14.54 -4.81 -13.52
CA GLU A 99 15.36 -5.42 -14.57
C GLU A 99 15.02 -6.89 -14.80
N VAL A 100 14.98 -7.69 -13.72
CA VAL A 100 14.89 -9.16 -13.80
C VAL A 100 13.56 -9.73 -13.26
N GLY A 101 12.70 -8.87 -12.70
CA GLY A 101 11.43 -9.29 -12.09
C GLY A 101 11.59 -9.77 -10.64
N VAL A 102 10.45 -9.87 -9.93
CA VAL A 102 10.42 -10.23 -8.50
C VAL A 102 10.95 -11.65 -8.25
N LYS A 103 10.60 -12.61 -9.11
CA LYS A 103 10.99 -14.03 -8.94
C LYS A 103 12.50 -14.24 -8.90
N GLU A 104 13.24 -13.47 -9.70
CA GLU A 104 14.70 -13.54 -9.76
C GLU A 104 15.36 -12.84 -8.55
N VAL A 105 14.66 -11.90 -7.92
CA VAL A 105 15.11 -11.23 -6.70
C VAL A 105 14.76 -12.04 -5.44
N SER A 106 13.58 -12.65 -5.42
CA SER A 106 13.11 -13.48 -4.32
C SER A 106 12.33 -14.68 -4.85
N ALA A 107 12.90 -15.87 -4.63
CA ALA A 107 12.33 -17.13 -5.15
C ALA A 107 10.95 -17.45 -4.55
N ASN A 108 10.71 -17.08 -3.29
CA ASN A 108 9.43 -17.27 -2.60
C ASN A 108 8.49 -16.05 -2.72
N GLY A 109 8.94 -14.97 -3.36
CA GLY A 109 8.17 -13.74 -3.56
C GLY A 109 8.16 -12.78 -2.36
N VAL A 110 8.74 -13.18 -1.22
CA VAL A 110 8.84 -12.34 -0.02
C VAL A 110 10.01 -11.36 -0.19
N LEU A 111 9.79 -10.08 0.11
CA LEU A 111 10.83 -9.05 0.12
C LEU A 111 10.92 -8.49 1.56
N GLY A 112 11.36 -9.35 2.46
CA GLY A 112 11.37 -9.14 3.90
C GLY A 112 11.50 -10.45 4.66
N ASP A 113 11.20 -10.40 5.96
CA ASP A 113 11.10 -11.57 6.81
C ASP A 113 9.77 -11.56 7.60
N PRO A 114 8.84 -12.50 7.35
CA PRO A 114 7.59 -12.60 8.11
C PRO A 114 7.79 -13.15 9.53
N ALA A 115 9.00 -13.62 9.89
CA ALA A 115 9.27 -14.16 11.21
C ALA A 115 8.96 -13.12 12.32
N GLY A 116 8.28 -13.59 13.38
CA GLY A 116 7.87 -12.75 14.50
C GLY A 116 6.67 -11.85 14.21
N ALA A 117 5.99 -12.03 13.07
CA ALA A 117 4.69 -11.40 12.83
C ALA A 117 3.64 -11.91 13.81
N ASP A 118 2.81 -11.00 14.32
CA ASP A 118 1.74 -11.33 15.25
C ASP A 118 0.52 -10.39 15.11
N GLU A 119 -0.62 -10.87 15.62
CA GLU A 119 -1.90 -10.18 15.55
C GLU A 119 -1.94 -8.89 16.40
N VAL A 120 -1.17 -8.83 17.49
CA VAL A 120 -1.12 -7.66 18.39
C VAL A 120 -0.43 -6.49 17.70
N GLU A 121 0.72 -6.75 17.08
CA GLU A 121 1.40 -5.80 16.21
C GLU A 121 0.49 -5.38 15.06
N GLY A 122 -0.18 -6.33 14.41
CA GLY A 122 -1.14 -6.07 13.34
C GLY A 122 -2.23 -5.08 13.72
N ARG A 123 -2.89 -5.30 14.87
CA ARG A 123 -3.92 -4.39 15.40
C ARG A 123 -3.37 -2.99 15.68
N ARG A 124 -2.17 -2.91 16.25
CA ARG A 124 -1.51 -1.62 16.54
C ARG A 124 -1.22 -0.86 15.24
N LEU A 125 -0.66 -1.53 14.24
CA LEU A 125 -0.38 -0.95 12.92
C LEU A 125 -1.67 -0.52 12.22
N LEU A 126 -2.71 -1.36 12.24
CA LEU A 126 -3.99 -1.07 11.62
C LEU A 126 -4.66 0.16 12.26
N SER A 127 -4.66 0.27 13.59
CA SER A 127 -5.19 1.44 14.29
C SER A 127 -4.48 2.72 13.85
N ALA A 128 -3.14 2.70 13.82
CA ALA A 128 -2.35 3.87 13.41
C ALA A 128 -2.60 4.27 11.94
N LEU A 129 -2.77 3.28 11.06
CA LEU A 129 -3.10 3.53 9.64
C LEU A 129 -4.51 4.12 9.49
N ILE A 130 -5.49 3.64 10.25
CA ILE A 130 -6.85 4.20 10.27
C ILE A 130 -6.82 5.65 10.76
N ASP A 131 -6.09 5.94 11.83
CA ASP A 131 -5.96 7.28 12.39
C ASP A 131 -5.32 8.25 11.37
N ASP A 132 -4.24 7.84 10.69
CA ASP A 132 -3.60 8.64 9.61
C ASP A 132 -4.55 8.87 8.42
N ALA A 133 -5.29 7.83 8.00
CA ALA A 133 -6.25 7.94 6.92
C ALA A 133 -7.40 8.90 7.26
N VAL A 134 -7.98 8.78 8.46
CA VAL A 134 -9.07 9.64 8.93
C VAL A 134 -8.58 11.08 9.07
N ALA A 135 -7.39 11.29 9.62
CA ALA A 135 -6.74 12.60 9.71
C ALA A 135 -6.62 13.27 8.32
N GLN A 136 -6.06 12.55 7.34
CA GLN A 136 -5.91 13.06 5.97
C GLN A 136 -7.28 13.37 5.32
N VAL A 137 -8.22 12.44 5.37
CA VAL A 137 -9.52 12.57 4.69
C VAL A 137 -10.41 13.66 5.31
N THR A 138 -10.33 13.85 6.62
CA THR A 138 -11.14 14.86 7.32
C THR A 138 -10.46 16.23 7.41
N GLY A 139 -9.24 16.38 6.89
CA GLY A 139 -8.46 17.63 6.97
C GLY A 139 -7.98 17.97 8.39
N ARG A 140 -7.98 17.00 9.31
CA ARG A 140 -7.38 17.12 10.64
C ARG A 140 -5.94 16.67 10.52
N SER A 141 -5.00 17.57 10.28
CA SER A 141 -3.58 17.20 10.25
C SER A 141 -3.17 16.59 11.59
N ALA A 142 -2.87 15.28 11.60
CA ALA A 142 -2.05 14.70 12.66
C ALA A 142 -0.66 15.35 12.54
N THR A 143 -0.40 16.32 13.41
CA THR A 143 0.92 16.95 13.52
C THR A 143 1.74 16.05 14.47
N PRO A 144 3.03 15.80 14.18
CA PRO A 144 3.77 14.61 14.61
C PRO A 144 3.99 14.48 16.12
#